data_AF-A0A358HUT1-F1
#
_entry.id   AF-A0A358HUT1-F1
#
_cell.length_a   1.000
_cell.length_b   1.000
_cell.length_c   1.000
_cell.angle_alpha   90.00
_cell.angle_beta   90.00
_cell.angle_gamma   90.00
#
_symmetry.space_group_name_H-M   'P 1'
#
loop_
_entity.id
_entity.type
_entity.pdbx_description
1 polymer ?
#
loop_
_entity_poly.entity_id
_entity_poly.type
_entity_poly.pdbx_seq_one_letter_code
_entity_poly.pdbx_strand_id
1 'polypeptide(L)'
;GASLYSLFQIMTLESWSMGIVRPVMESYPHAWMFFVPFILVTTFAVLNLFIAIVVDAMSTHVDVEGSQTRDEIESDHGEIMNELREMRQELAKLNARVERDEKAPEIK
;
A
#
# COMPACT_ATOMS: atom_id res chain seq x y z
N GLY A 1 -0.95 -2.80 -39.93
CA GLY A 1 -1.43 -3.89 -39.06
C GLY A 1 -0.35 -4.94 -38.82
N ALA A 2 0.18 -5.56 -39.87
CA ALA A 2 1.12 -6.68 -39.77
C ALA A 2 2.34 -6.41 -38.87
N SER A 3 2.98 -5.24 -38.98
CA SER A 3 4.12 -4.88 -38.13
C SER A 3 3.76 -4.80 -36.65
N LEU A 4 2.59 -4.25 -36.30
CA LEU A 4 2.13 -4.18 -34.91
C LEU A 4 1.88 -5.58 -34.33
N TYR A 5 1.29 -6.47 -35.13
CA TYR A 5 1.04 -7.85 -34.75
C TYR A 5 2.35 -8.61 -34.48
N SER A 6 3.33 -8.50 -35.38
CA SER A 6 4.64 -9.12 -35.17
C SER A 6 5.40 -8.53 -33.98
N LEU A 7 5.32 -7.21 -33.75
CA LEU A 7 5.94 -6.58 -32.58
C LEU A 7 5.28 -7.03 -31.27
N PHE A 8 3.95 -7.23 -31.27
CA PHE A 8 3.24 -7.82 -30.15
C PHE A 8 3.66 -9.27 -29.89
N GLN A 9 3.80 -10.09 -30.93
CA GLN A 9 4.33 -11.46 -30.83
C GLN A 9 5.77 -11.50 -30.28
N ILE A 10 6.62 -10.57 -30.70
CA ILE A 10 7.98 -10.45 -30.17
C ILE A 10 7.95 -10.01 -28.69
N MET A 11 7.04 -9.12 -28.30
CA MET A 11 6.88 -8.69 -26.92
C MET A 11 6.50 -9.84 -25.98
N THR A 12 5.76 -10.85 -26.46
CA THR A 12 5.46 -12.08 -25.69
C THR A 12 6.57 -13.13 -25.73
N LEU A 13 7.70 -12.81 -26.38
CA LEU A 13 8.85 -13.71 -26.60
C LEU A 13 8.51 -14.98 -27.40
N GLU A 14 7.39 -14.99 -28.11
CA GLU A 14 6.95 -16.13 -28.89
C GLU A 14 7.69 -16.15 -30.23
N SER A 15 8.47 -17.21 -30.48
CA SER A 15 9.24 -17.43 -31.70
C SER A 15 10.07 -16.23 -32.20
N TRP A 16 10.40 -15.27 -31.32
CA TRP A 16 10.98 -13.98 -31.72
C TRP A 16 12.32 -14.13 -32.45
N SER A 17 13.18 -15.05 -32.00
CA SER A 17 14.51 -15.25 -32.60
C SER A 17 14.44 -16.09 -33.88
N MET A 18 14.02 -17.37 -33.78
CA MET A 18 14.02 -18.30 -34.91
C MET A 18 12.95 -17.97 -35.96
N GLY A 19 11.78 -17.49 -35.54
CA GLY A 19 10.65 -17.22 -36.42
C GLY A 19 10.69 -15.83 -37.08
N ILE A 20 11.38 -14.85 -36.48
CA ILE A 20 11.37 -13.47 -36.97
C ILE A 20 12.78 -12.90 -37.12
N VAL A 21 13.52 -12.71 -36.03
CA VAL A 21 14.78 -11.92 -36.06
C VAL A 21 15.88 -12.58 -36.89
N ARG A 22 16.03 -13.91 -36.83
CA ARG A 22 17.04 -14.64 -37.62
C ARG A 22 16.80 -14.56 -39.14
N PRO A 23 15.60 -14.87 -39.66
CA PRO A 23 15.28 -14.61 -41.06
C PRO A 23 15.50 -13.15 -41.48
N VAL A 24 15.11 -12.19 -40.63
CA VAL A 24 15.33 -10.77 -40.91
C VAL A 24 16.82 -10.44 -40.98
N MET A 25 17.65 -11.06 -40.15
CA MET A 25 19.11 -10.88 -40.16
C MET A 25 19.80 -11.41 -41.43
N GLU A 26 19.19 -12.31 -42.19
CA GLU A 26 19.72 -12.75 -43.49
C GLU A 26 19.75 -11.59 -44.50
N SER A 27 18.76 -10.68 -44.44
CA SER A 27 18.72 -9.47 -45.27
C SER A 27 19.31 -8.25 -44.56
N TYR A 28 19.18 -8.17 -43.23
CA TYR A 28 19.59 -7.04 -42.40
C TYR A 28 20.42 -7.51 -41.21
N PRO A 29 21.73 -7.78 -41.37
CA PRO A 29 22.59 -8.41 -40.34
C PRO A 29 22.58 -7.71 -38.97
N HIS A 30 22.28 -6.40 -38.97
CA HIS A 30 22.26 -5.54 -37.79
C HIS A 30 20.88 -5.41 -37.11
N ALA A 31 19.85 -6.13 -37.58
CA ALA A 31 18.49 -6.02 -37.06
C ALA A 31 18.37 -6.33 -35.56
N TRP A 32 19.29 -7.12 -35.00
CA TRP A 32 19.34 -7.40 -33.55
C TRP A 32 19.46 -6.12 -32.71
N MET A 33 20.11 -5.06 -33.22
CA MET A 33 20.25 -3.78 -32.51
C MET A 33 18.91 -3.04 -32.35
N PHE A 34 17.90 -3.40 -33.14
CA PHE A 34 16.53 -2.91 -32.96
C PHE A 34 15.75 -3.85 -32.02
N PHE A 35 15.73 -5.14 -32.33
CA PHE A 35 14.86 -6.09 -31.64
C PHE A 35 15.28 -6.39 -30.20
N VAL A 36 16.58 -6.45 -29.89
CA VAL A 36 17.05 -6.75 -28.54
C VAL A 36 16.70 -5.60 -27.56
N PRO A 37 17.03 -4.32 -27.85
CA PRO A 37 16.59 -3.23 -27.00
C PRO A 37 15.06 -3.08 -26.92
N PHE A 38 14.36 -3.32 -28.04
CA PHE A 38 12.89 -3.34 -28.05
C PHE A 38 12.34 -4.36 -27.04
N ILE A 39 12.81 -5.61 -27.09
CA ILE A 39 12.41 -6.67 -26.16
C ILE A 39 12.68 -6.25 -24.71
N LEU A 40 13.89 -5.77 -24.41
CA LEU A 40 14.24 -5.35 -23.05
C LEU A 40 13.31 -4.25 -22.52
N VAL A 41 13.07 -3.22 -23.32
CA VAL A 41 12.20 -2.10 -22.94
C VAL A 41 10.75 -2.56 -22.78
N THR A 42 10.20 -3.33 -23.74
CA THR A 42 8.80 -3.74 -23.67
C THR A 42 8.53 -4.75 -22.56
N THR A 43 9.42 -5.72 -22.36
CA THR A 43 9.27 -6.69 -21.27
C THR A 43 9.40 -5.99 -19.92
N PHE A 44 10.35 -5.07 -19.76
CA PHE A 44 10.47 -4.29 -18.53
C PHE A 44 9.24 -3.39 -18.28
N ALA A 45 8.75 -2.70 -19.31
CA ALA A 45 7.57 -1.85 -19.20
C ALA A 45 6.32 -2.65 -18.82
N VAL A 46 6.09 -3.81 -19.46
CA VAL A 46 4.95 -4.69 -19.17
C VAL A 46 5.05 -5.27 -17.76
N LEU A 47 6.24 -5.70 -17.32
CA LEU A 47 6.45 -6.19 -15.96
C LEU A 47 6.19 -5.08 -14.93
N ASN A 48 6.74 -3.88 -15.13
CA ASN A 48 6.53 -2.76 -14.22
C ASN A 48 5.07 -2.32 -14.18
N LEU A 49 4.38 -2.31 -15.32
CA LEU A 49 2.94 -2.02 -15.38
C LEU A 49 2.15 -3.06 -14.58
N PHE A 50 2.48 -4.35 -14.75
CA PHE A 50 1.83 -5.42 -14.00
C PHE A 50 2.08 -5.28 -12.49
N ILE A 51 3.34 -5.02 -12.08
CA ILE A 51 3.68 -4.77 -10.67
C ILE A 51 2.90 -3.57 -10.14
N ALA A 52 2.85 -2.46 -10.89
CA ALA A 52 2.11 -1.27 -10.47
C ALA A 52 0.61 -1.56 -10.25
N ILE A 53 -0.02 -2.29 -11.17
CA ILE A 53 -1.44 -2.69 -11.06
C ILE A 53 -1.65 -3.61 -9.86
N VAL A 54 -0.77 -4.60 -9.65
CA VAL A 54 -0.87 -5.52 -8.51
C VAL A 54 -0.67 -4.79 -7.19
N VAL A 55 0.30 -3.87 -7.12
CA VAL A 55 0.54 -3.05 -5.93
C VAL A 55 -0.66 -2.14 -5.64
N ASP A 56 -1.23 -1.49 -6.65
CA ASP A 56 -2.42 -0.65 -6.51
C ASP A 56 -3.64 -1.44 -6.01
N ALA A 57 -3.86 -2.63 -6.57
CA ALA A 57 -4.92 -3.53 -6.14
C ALA A 57 -4.73 -3.98 -4.68
N MET A 58 -3.51 -4.34 -4.28
CA MET A 58 -3.21 -4.71 -2.89
C MET A 58 -3.29 -3.52 -1.93
N SER A 59 -2.82 -2.34 -2.33
CA SER A 59 -2.89 -1.11 -1.52
C SER A 59 -4.33 -0.71 -1.22
N THR A 60 -5.24 -0.90 -2.18
CA THR A 60 -6.66 -0.62 -1.98
C THR A 60 -7.26 -1.49 -0.87
N HIS A 61 -6.82 -2.74 -0.73
CA HIS A 61 -7.25 -3.61 0.37
C HIS A 61 -6.60 -3.23 1.70
N VAL A 62 -5.32 -2.88 1.69
CA VAL A 62 -4.57 -2.51 2.91
C VAL A 62 -4.99 -1.14 3.46
N ASP A 63 -5.29 -0.15 2.60
CA ASP A 63 -5.75 1.18 3.05
C ASP A 63 -7.13 1.12 3.72
N VAL A 64 -8.01 0.22 3.27
CA VAL A 64 -9.32 0.02 3.91
C VAL A 64 -9.16 -0.60 5.30
N GLU A 65 -8.29 -1.60 5.46
CA GLU A 65 -7.99 -2.19 6.77
C GLU A 65 -7.23 -1.23 7.69
N GLY A 66 -6.29 -0.47 7.13
CA GLY A 66 -5.47 0.50 7.87
C GLY A 66 -6.26 1.72 8.32
N SER A 67 -7.21 2.21 7.51
CA SER A 67 -8.11 3.30 7.91
C SER A 67 -9.10 2.85 8.99
N GLN A 68 -9.73 1.68 8.84
CA GLN A 68 -10.62 1.13 9.87
C GLN A 68 -9.92 0.92 11.21
N THR A 69 -8.72 0.32 11.17
CA THR A 69 -7.93 0.11 12.39
C THR A 69 -7.53 1.44 13.03
N ARG A 70 -7.17 2.45 12.23
CA ARG A 70 -6.76 3.76 12.75
C ARG A 70 -7.95 4.54 13.33
N ASP A 71 -9.11 4.49 12.70
CA ASP A 71 -10.34 5.12 13.17
C ASP A 71 -10.84 4.47 14.47
N GLU A 72 -10.78 3.13 14.57
CA GLU A 72 -11.09 2.41 15.82
C GLU A 72 -10.13 2.80 16.95
N ILE A 73 -8.81 2.83 16.69
CA ILE A 73 -7.82 3.23 17.70
C ILE A 73 -8.05 4.68 18.13
N GLU A 74 -8.35 5.61 17.21
CA GLU A 74 -8.59 7.02 17.55
C GLU A 74 -9.89 7.19 18.37
N SER A 75 -10.93 6.42 18.06
CA SER A 75 -12.17 6.36 18.83
C SER A 75 -11.94 5.82 20.25
N ASP A 76 -11.31 4.65 20.37
CA ASP A 76 -10.97 4.02 21.67
C ASP A 76 -10.12 4.97 22.52
N HIS A 77 -9.12 5.62 21.93
CA HIS A 77 -8.26 6.53 22.65
C HIS A 77 -9.02 7.77 23.14
N GLY A 78 -10.03 8.23 22.38
CA GLY A 78 -10.95 9.29 22.80
C GLY A 78 -11.84 8.88 23.98
N GLU A 79 -12.41 7.69 23.94
CA GLU A 79 -13.23 7.13 25.01
C GLU A 79 -12.42 6.93 26.31
N ILE A 80 -11.25 6.32 26.21
CA ILE A 80 -10.33 6.12 27.35
C ILE A 80 -9.93 7.46 27.98
N MET A 81 -9.66 8.49 27.16
CA MET A 81 -9.30 9.81 27.68
C MET A 81 -10.47 10.49 28.40
N ASN A 82 -11.71 10.26 27.95
CA ASN A 82 -12.90 10.73 28.66
C ASN A 82 -13.09 10.00 29.99
N GLU A 83 -13.00 8.67 30.01
CA GLU A 83 -13.09 7.88 31.26
C GLU A 83 -12.01 8.29 32.27
N LEU A 84 -10.77 8.46 31.82
CA LEU A 84 -9.69 8.95 32.68
C LEU A 84 -9.98 10.33 33.27
N ARG A 85 -10.67 11.19 32.52
CA ARG A 85 -11.05 12.53 32.98
C ARG A 85 -12.15 12.47 34.02
N GLU A 86 -13.15 11.59 33.85
CA GLU A 86 -14.22 11.35 34.82
C GLU A 86 -13.69 10.74 36.11
N MET A 87 -12.86 9.70 36.02
CA MET A 87 -12.21 9.08 37.17
C MET A 87 -11.38 10.09 37.97
N ARG A 88 -10.61 10.96 37.29
CA ARG A 88 -9.85 12.03 37.96
C ARG A 88 -10.76 13.01 38.69
N GLN A 89 -11.92 13.35 38.13
CA GLN A 89 -12.88 14.22 38.80
C GLN A 89 -13.51 13.55 40.01
N GLU A 90 -13.82 12.25 39.93
CA GLU A 90 -14.38 11.49 41.05
C GLU A 90 -13.39 11.36 42.20
N LEU A 91 -12.12 11.05 41.90
CA LEU A 91 -11.02 11.05 42.87
C LEU A 91 -10.85 12.41 43.54
N ALA A 92 -10.95 13.51 42.78
CA ALA A 92 -10.88 14.86 43.35
C ALA A 92 -12.05 15.14 44.32
N LYS A 93 -13.27 14.69 43.99
CA LYS A 93 -14.44 14.81 44.88
C LYS A 93 -14.29 13.96 46.14
N LEU A 94 -13.78 12.74 46.03
CA LEU A 94 -13.53 11.84 47.14
C LEU A 94 -12.45 12.40 48.08
N ASN A 95 -11.31 12.85 47.54
CA ASN A 95 -10.26 13.49 48.34
C ASN A 95 -10.79 14.72 49.09
N ALA A 96 -11.60 15.56 48.44
CA ALA A 96 -12.21 16.72 49.09
C ALA A 96 -13.21 16.35 50.20
N ARG A 97 -13.86 15.17 50.14
CA ARG A 97 -14.73 14.66 51.21
C ARG A 97 -13.89 14.13 52.38
N VAL A 98 -12.84 13.37 52.10
CA VAL A 98 -11.92 12.85 53.13
C VAL A 98 -11.26 13.99 53.89
N GLU A 99 -10.73 15.02 53.21
CA GLU A 99 -10.16 16.20 53.86
C GLU A 99 -11.18 16.97 54.72
N ARG A 100 -12.46 16.91 54.34
CA ARG A 100 -13.54 17.58 55.08
C ARG A 100 -13.92 16.78 56.34
N ASP A 101 -13.96 15.45 56.26
CA ASP A 101 -14.20 14.58 57.42
C ASP A 101 -13.02 14.59 58.40
N GLU A 102 -11.76 14.65 57.93
CA GLU A 102 -10.59 14.80 58.81
C GLU A 102 -10.57 16.14 59.56
N LYS A 103 -11.14 17.20 58.98
CA LYS A 103 -11.20 18.53 59.61
C LYS A 103 -12.47 18.77 60.42
N ALA A 104 -13.41 17.81 60.44
CA ALA A 104 -14.59 17.91 61.29
C ALA A 104 -14.15 17.76 62.76
N PRO A 105 -14.32 18.78 63.61
CA PRO A 105 -13.91 18.69 65.01
C PRO A 105 -14.75 17.62 65.71
N GLU A 106 -14.09 16.66 66.39
CA GLU A 106 -14.76 15.74 67.31
C GLU A 106 -15.57 16.56 68.32
N ILE A 107 -16.90 16.56 68.13
CA ILE A 107 -17.83 17.14 69.09
C ILE A 107 -17.84 16.19 70.28
N LYS A 108 -17.03 16.52 71.30
CA LYS A 108 -17.12 15.93 72.65
C LYS A 108 -18.39 16.35 73.34
#